data_AF-A0A352VTV7-F1
#
_entry.id   AF-A0A352VTV7-F1
#
_cell.length_a   1.000
_cell.length_b   1.000
_cell.length_c   1.000
_cell.angle_alpha   90.00
_cell.angle_beta   90.00
_cell.angle_gamma   90.00
#
_symmetry.space_group_name_H-M   'P 1'
#
loop_
_entity.id
_entity.type
_entity.pdbx_description
1 polymer ?
#
loop_
_entity_poly.entity_id
_entity_poly.type
_entity_poly.pdbx_seq_one_letter_code
_entity_poly.pdbx_strand_id
1 'polypeptide(L)'
;MPAIKTAISIDEDIYHHVEEMSQKYQLPKSQIFSQAIEYLYNKDESIELINKINRSLKDINLPEDGMPIKQSLKLFKKIIKDKW
;
A
#
# COMPACT_ATOMS: atom_id res chain seq x y z
N MET A 1 -4.02 -11.17 20.49
CA MET A 1 -3.70 -11.95 19.28
C MET A 1 -2.59 -12.94 19.61
N PRO A 2 -2.60 -14.17 19.05
CA PRO A 2 -1.49 -15.09 19.20
C PRO A 2 -0.23 -14.48 18.59
N ALA A 3 0.86 -14.46 19.35
CA ALA A 3 2.15 -13.96 18.89
C ALA A 3 3.08 -15.14 18.57
N ILE A 4 3.60 -15.20 17.35
CA ILE A 4 4.58 -16.19 16.93
C ILE A 4 5.97 -15.58 17.07
N LYS A 5 6.86 -16.24 17.82
CA LYS A 5 8.28 -15.86 17.90
C LYS A 5 9.02 -16.58 16.78
N THR A 6 9.75 -15.81 15.98
CA THR A 6 10.57 -16.33 14.89
C THR A 6 11.93 -15.65 14.89
N ALA A 7 12.97 -16.37 14.50
CA ALA A 7 14.29 -15.82 14.25
C ALA A 7 14.41 -15.50 12.76
N ILE A 8 14.87 -14.30 12.44
CA ILE A 8 15.12 -13.86 11.06
C ILE A 8 16.54 -13.32 10.97
N SER A 9 17.18 -13.57 9.84
CA SER A 9 18.41 -12.87 9.45
C SER A 9 18.02 -11.60 8.70
N ILE A 10 18.59 -10.47 9.08
CA ILE A 10 18.39 -9.18 8.42
C ILE A 10 19.74 -8.50 8.25
N ASP A 11 19.77 -7.53 7.34
CA ASP A 11 20.93 -6.67 7.15
C ASP A 11 21.19 -5.82 8.42
N GLU A 12 22.48 -5.63 8.74
CA GLU A 12 22.93 -4.92 9.94
C GLU A 12 22.49 -3.44 9.92
N ASP A 13 22.56 -2.79 8.77
CA ASP A 13 22.17 -1.38 8.64
C ASP A 13 20.66 -1.23 8.87
N ILE A 14 19.86 -2.19 8.40
CA ILE A 14 18.41 -2.22 8.64
C ILE A 14 18.12 -2.40 10.13
N TYR A 15 18.84 -3.30 10.81
CA TYR A 15 18.67 -3.50 12.24
C TYR A 15 18.94 -2.20 13.02
N HIS A 16 20.03 -1.50 12.70
CA HIS A 16 20.39 -0.25 13.35
C HIS A 16 19.36 0.85 13.12
N HIS A 17 18.84 1.01 11.90
CA HIS A 17 17.77 1.96 11.63
C HIS A 17 16.51 1.66 12.46
N VAL A 18 16.14 0.38 12.59
CA VAL A 18 14.98 -0.02 13.41
C VAL A 18 15.24 0.23 14.90
N GLU A 19 16.48 0.06 15.36
CA GLU A 19 16.87 0.37 16.73
C GLU A 19 16.78 1.87 17.03
N GLU A 20 17.27 2.72 16.14
CA GLU A 20 17.13 4.17 16.25
C GLU A 20 15.65 4.60 16.27
N MET A 21 14.82 4.02 15.40
CA MET A 21 13.37 4.27 15.39
C MET A 21 12.72 3.80 16.69
N SER A 22 13.12 2.64 17.22
CA SER A 22 12.62 2.10 18.48
C SER A 22 12.86 3.06 19.63
N GLN A 23 14.07 3.62 19.72
CA GLN A 23 14.43 4.60 20.74
C GLN A 23 13.67 5.92 20.54
N LYS A 24 13.64 6.43 19.30
CA LYS A 24 13.01 7.71 18.97
C LYS A 24 11.51 7.72 19.25
N TYR A 25 10.80 6.66 18.87
CA TYR A 25 9.35 6.57 18.99
C TYR A 25 8.87 5.82 20.23
N GLN A 26 9.81 5.29 21.04
CA GLN A 26 9.51 4.47 22.23
C GLN A 26 8.64 3.25 21.90
N LEU A 27 8.88 2.64 20.73
CA LEU A 27 8.16 1.46 20.26
C LEU A 27 9.08 0.24 20.31
N PRO A 28 8.59 -0.96 20.69
CA PRO A 28 9.37 -2.18 20.57
C PRO A 28 9.78 -2.45 19.12
N LYS A 29 11.01 -2.91 18.89
CA LYS A 29 11.50 -3.31 17.56
C LYS A 29 10.55 -4.27 16.84
N SER A 30 9.98 -5.24 17.55
CA SER A 30 8.99 -6.18 16.99
C SER A 30 7.75 -5.49 16.44
N GLN A 31 7.27 -4.44 17.10
CA GLN A 31 6.13 -3.66 16.63
C GLN A 31 6.47 -2.90 15.34
N ILE A 32 7.67 -2.31 15.27
CA ILE A 32 8.14 -1.62 14.07
C ILE A 32 8.23 -2.60 12.89
N PHE A 33 8.81 -3.79 13.10
CA PHE A 33 8.85 -4.83 12.06
C PHE A 33 7.46 -5.28 11.62
N SER A 34 6.54 -5.53 12.56
CA SER A 34 5.17 -5.92 12.22
C SER A 34 4.45 -4.85 11.41
N GLN A 35 4.59 -3.57 11.79
CA GLN A 35 3.98 -2.45 11.06
C GLN A 35 4.59 -2.28 9.67
N ALA A 36 5.90 -2.48 9.50
CA ALA A 36 6.54 -2.43 8.19
C ALA A 36 6.03 -3.52 7.25
N ILE A 37 5.82 -4.74 7.76
CA ILE A 37 5.25 -5.85 6.99
C ILE A 37 3.80 -5.56 6.62
N GLU A 38 3.00 -5.05 7.57
CA GLU A 38 1.60 -4.67 7.31
C GLU A 38 1.50 -3.56 6.26
N TYR A 39 2.39 -2.56 6.33
CA TYR A 39 2.49 -1.52 5.31
C TYR A 39 2.82 -2.10 3.94
N LEU A 40 3.77 -3.03 3.86
CA LEU A 40 4.14 -3.67 2.60
C LEU A 40 2.99 -4.48 2.01
N TYR A 41 2.33 -5.28 2.85
CA TYR A 41 1.16 -6.08 2.45
C TYR A 41 0.04 -5.20 1.88
N ASN A 42 -0.32 -4.13 2.59
CA ASN A 42 -1.37 -3.20 2.16
C ASN A 42 -0.98 -2.45 0.87
N LYS A 43 0.30 -2.15 0.69
CA LYS A 43 0.83 -1.53 -0.53
C LYS A 43 0.71 -2.47 -1.72
N ASP A 44 1.05 -3.75 -1.55
CA ASP A 44 0.95 -4.75 -2.62
C ASP A 44 -0.51 -5.01 -3.01
N GLU A 45 -1.42 -5.13 -2.03
CA GLU A 45 -2.87 -5.24 -2.31
C GLU A 45 -3.39 -4.02 -3.08
N SER A 46 -2.91 -2.82 -2.73
CA SER A 46 -3.29 -1.59 -3.44
C SER A 46 -2.80 -1.58 -4.88
N ILE A 47 -1.58 -2.03 -5.14
CA ILE A 47 -1.01 -2.13 -6.49
C ILE A 47 -1.75 -3.18 -7.30
N GLU A 48 -2.05 -4.34 -6.72
CA GLU A 48 -2.86 -5.37 -7.38
C GLU A 48 -4.27 -4.85 -7.73
N LEU A 49 -4.91 -4.13 -6.81
CA LEU A 49 -6.23 -3.56 -7.03
C LEU A 49 -6.21 -2.53 -8.17
N ILE A 50 -5.22 -1.62 -8.17
CA ILE A 50 -5.01 -0.64 -9.26
C ILE A 50 -4.81 -1.38 -10.58
N ASN A 51 -4.00 -2.44 -10.59
CA ASN A 51 -3.76 -3.24 -11.80
C ASN A 51 -5.03 -3.95 -12.29
N LYS A 52 -5.86 -4.49 -11.39
CA LYS A 52 -7.17 -5.10 -11.73
C LYS A 52 -8.11 -4.05 -12.32
N ILE A 53 -8.24 -2.88 -11.71
CA ILE A 53 -9.06 -1.77 -12.23
C ILE A 53 -8.59 -1.37 -13.63
N ASN A 54 -7.28 -1.17 -13.82
CA ASN A 54 -6.72 -0.79 -15.11
C ASN A 54 -6.94 -1.86 -16.20
N ARG A 55 -6.88 -3.15 -15.84
CA ARG A 55 -7.21 -4.25 -16.77
C ARG A 55 -8.69 -4.25 -17.12
N SER A 56 -9.59 -4.17 -16.15
CA SER A 56 -11.03 -4.11 -16.40
C SER A 56 -11.42 -2.90 -17.25
N LEU A 57 -10.72 -1.76 -17.10
CA LEU A 57 -10.92 -0.58 -17.95
C LEU A 57 -10.37 -0.75 -19.37
N LYS A 58 -9.42 -1.64 -19.61
CA LYS A 58 -8.92 -2.00 -20.95
C LYS A 58 -9.78 -3.06 -21.63
N ASP A 59 -10.32 -4.01 -20.85
CA ASP A 59 -11.18 -5.09 -21.35
C ASP A 59 -12.55 -4.56 -21.80
N ILE A 60 -12.99 -3.44 -21.21
CA ILE A 60 -14.04 -2.62 -21.80
C ILE A 60 -13.37 -1.87 -22.96
N ASN A 61 -13.50 -2.38 -24.18
CA ASN A 61 -13.11 -1.68 -25.41
C ASN A 61 -13.77 -0.29 -25.45
N LEU A 62 -13.10 0.73 -24.88
CA LEU A 62 -13.41 2.12 -25.15
C LEU A 62 -13.00 2.36 -26.60
N PRO A 63 -13.94 2.75 -27.48
CA PRO A 63 -13.63 2.99 -28.88
C PRO A 63 -12.52 4.04 -28.99
N GLU A 64 -11.58 3.81 -29.91
CA GLU A 64 -10.36 4.61 -30.14
C GLU A 64 -10.60 6.10 -30.50
N ASP A 65 -11.85 6.56 -30.55
CA ASP A 65 -12.16 7.95 -30.84
C ASP A 65 -12.15 8.79 -29.56
N GLY A 66 -11.08 9.57 -29.42
CA GLY A 66 -10.78 10.43 -28.28
C GLY A 66 -11.93 11.32 -27.79
N MET A 67 -12.59 10.90 -26.72
CA MET A 67 -13.19 11.76 -25.70
C MET A 67 -13.48 10.98 -24.40
N PRO A 68 -13.35 11.59 -23.21
CA PRO A 68 -12.06 11.75 -22.58
C PRO A 68 -12.03 11.14 -21.17
N ILE A 69 -10.87 10.58 -20.81
CA ILE A 69 -10.43 10.19 -19.45
C ILE A 69 -10.76 11.25 -18.38
N LYS A 70 -10.96 12.52 -18.78
CA LYS A 70 -11.44 13.64 -17.94
C LYS A 70 -12.83 13.42 -17.31
N GLN A 71 -13.76 12.70 -17.94
CA GLN A 71 -15.09 12.44 -17.36
C GLN A 71 -15.01 11.38 -16.26
N SER A 72 -14.20 10.34 -16.47
CA SER A 72 -13.88 9.30 -15.50
C SER A 72 -13.20 9.89 -14.26
N LEU A 73 -12.26 10.83 -14.43
CA LEU A 73 -11.61 11.54 -13.33
C LEU A 73 -12.56 12.47 -12.55
N LYS A 74 -13.57 13.07 -13.20
CA LYS A 74 -14.59 13.87 -12.51
C LYS A 74 -15.49 13.01 -11.62
N LEU A 75 -15.91 11.84 -12.12
CA LEU A 75 -16.66 10.85 -11.33
C LEU A 75 -15.82 10.32 -10.16
N PHE A 76 -14.54 9.99 -10.40
CA PHE A 76 -13.64 9.51 -9.36
C PHE A 76 -13.37 10.56 -8.27
N LYS A 77 -13.15 11.83 -8.64
CA LYS A 77 -13.02 12.95 -7.68
C LYS A 77 -14.29 13.17 -6.85
N LYS A 78 -15.48 12.98 -7.44
CA LYS A 78 -16.75 13.12 -6.72
C LYS A 78 -16.93 12.02 -5.68
N ILE A 79 -16.62 10.77 -6.04
CA ILE A 79 -16.73 9.60 -5.15
C ILE A 79 -15.76 9.70 -3.96
N ILE A 80 -14.53 10.18 -4.18
CA ILE A 80 -13.55 10.36 -3.11
C ILE A 80 -13.99 11.49 -2.15
N LYS A 81 -14.59 12.56 -2.65
CA LYS A 81 -15.02 13.72 -1.85
C LYS A 81 -16.29 13.46 -1.02
N ASP A 82 -17.15 12.53 -1.43
CA ASP A 82 -18.33 12.13 -0.64
C ASP A 82 -18.01 11.09 0.45
N LYS A 83 -16.83 10.46 0.40
CA LYS A 83 -16.40 9.41 1.35
C LYS A 83 -15.34 9.87 2.37
N TRP A 84 -14.90 11.12 2.30
CA TRP A 84 -13.92 11.74 3.20
C TRP A 84 -14.40 13.11 3.64
#